data_AF-A0A3A8SS19-F1
#
_entry.id   AF-A0A3A8SS19-F1
#
_cell.length_a   1.000
_cell.length_b   1.000
_cell.length_c   1.000
_cell.angle_alpha   90.00
_cell.angle_beta   90.00
_cell.angle_gamma   90.00
#
_symmetry.space_group_name_H-M   'P 1'
#
loop_
_entity.id
_entity.type
_entity.pdbx_description
1 polymer ?
#
loop_
_entity_poly.entity_id
_entity_poly.type
_entity_poly.pdbx_seq_one_letter_code
_entity_poly.pdbx_strand_id
1 'polypeptide(L)'
;MMRILVVSPHAASRALLSRFLDSEPDVEVSATGEPDDAFASIAEHTPALVVVDLRRPDEDHPLFLGLLRKRHPSLPVISLVPGRLRIFDGRSERVREAHGDTAEALHHLMGSVLQATRDLLAQHLLRMLRPPVGRA
;
A
#
# COMPACT_ATOMS: atom_id res chain seq x y z
N MET A 1 13.23 6.63 9.09
CA MET A 1 12.40 6.68 7.87
C MET A 1 11.65 5.37 7.71
N MET A 2 10.35 5.43 7.43
CA MET A 2 9.51 4.27 7.17
C MET A 2 9.46 4.01 5.67
N ARG A 3 9.58 2.75 5.26
CA ARG A 3 9.57 2.36 3.85
C ARG A 3 8.15 2.04 3.39
N ILE A 4 7.76 2.58 2.24
CA ILE A 4 6.55 2.21 1.52
C ILE A 4 6.95 1.61 0.17
N LEU A 5 6.37 0.46 -0.16
CA LEU A 5 6.52 -0.14 -1.48
C LEU A 5 5.25 0.08 -2.31
N VAL A 6 5.37 0.71 -3.47
CA VAL A 6 4.30 0.83 -4.46
C VAL A 6 4.45 -0.26 -5.53
N VAL A 7 3.39 -1.03 -5.76
CA VAL A 7 3.33 -2.06 -6.80
C VAL A 7 2.20 -1.71 -7.75
N SER A 8 2.54 -1.33 -8.99
CA SER A 8 1.55 -0.95 -10.00
C SER A 8 2.11 -1.24 -11.38
N PRO A 9 1.45 -2.04 -12.24
CA PRO A 9 1.92 -2.27 -13.62
C PRO A 9 1.88 -0.98 -14.44
N HIS A 10 0.88 -0.13 -14.17
CA HIS A 10 0.65 1.08 -14.92
C HIS A 10 1.64 2.17 -14.53
N ALA A 11 2.57 2.50 -15.43
CA ALA A 11 3.65 3.46 -15.17
C ALA A 11 3.17 4.84 -14.70
N ALA A 12 2.10 5.38 -15.30
CA ALA A 12 1.57 6.69 -14.92
C ALA A 12 0.97 6.67 -13.50
N SER A 13 0.22 5.62 -13.15
CA SER A 13 -0.30 5.45 -11.78
C SER A 13 0.82 5.26 -10.78
N ARG A 14 1.81 4.43 -11.11
CA ARG A 14 2.99 4.19 -10.28
C ARG A 14 3.71 5.51 -9.97
N ALA A 15 4.00 6.32 -10.99
CA ALA A 15 4.63 7.62 -10.82
C ALA A 15 3.77 8.58 -9.97
N LEU A 16 2.46 8.63 -10.19
CA LEU A 16 1.54 9.47 -9.42
C LEU A 16 1.51 9.08 -7.94
N LEU A 17 1.30 7.79 -7.66
CA LEU A 17 1.29 7.24 -6.30
C LEU A 17 2.61 7.52 -5.58
N SER A 18 3.74 7.25 -6.24
CA SER A 18 5.06 7.54 -5.68
C SER A 18 5.20 9.02 -5.31
N ARG A 19 4.87 9.96 -6.21
CA ARG A 19 4.99 11.39 -5.93
C ARG A 19 4.11 11.87 -4.78
N PHE A 20 2.89 11.35 -4.67
CA PHE A 20 2.01 11.71 -3.57
C PHE A 20 2.51 11.14 -2.24
N LEU A 21 2.92 9.87 -2.21
CA LEU A 21 3.38 9.22 -0.98
C LEU A 21 4.74 9.75 -0.52
N ASP A 22 5.62 10.12 -1.45
CA ASP A 22 6.95 10.70 -1.16
C ASP A 22 6.85 12.13 -0.60
N SER A 23 5.66 12.76 -0.68
CA SER A 23 5.39 14.03 0.01
C SER A 23 5.16 13.87 1.52
N GLU A 24 5.00 12.63 2.02
CA GLU A 24 4.86 12.37 3.45
C GLU A 24 6.22 12.47 4.17
N PRO A 25 6.26 13.14 5.34
CA PRO A 25 7.50 13.27 6.10
C PRO A 25 7.98 11.91 6.63
N ASP A 26 9.30 11.74 6.70
CA ASP A 26 9.96 10.53 7.23
C ASP A 26 9.60 9.23 6.49
N VAL A 27 9.11 9.33 5.26
CA VAL A 27 8.80 8.20 4.37
C VAL A 27 9.86 8.08 3.28
N GLU A 28 10.22 6.85 2.93
CA GLU A 28 11.00 6.50 1.74
C GLU A 28 10.13 5.62 0.86
N VAL A 29 9.91 6.04 -0.40
CA VAL A 29 9.07 5.28 -1.34
C VAL A 29 9.92 4.54 -2.36
N SER A 30 9.76 3.22 -2.42
CA SER A 30 10.21 2.41 -3.55
C SER A 30 9.01 2.01 -4.41
N ALA A 31 9.22 1.77 -5.70
CA ALA A 31 8.15 1.43 -6.61
C ALA A 31 8.60 0.44 -7.70
N THR A 32 7.75 -0.52 -8.03
CA THR A 32 7.95 -1.46 -9.13
C THR A 32 6.65 -1.76 -9.87
N GLY A 33 6.78 -2.18 -11.13
CA GLY A 33 5.68 -2.76 -11.90
C GLY A 33 5.58 -4.27 -11.79
N GLU A 34 6.65 -4.93 -11.34
CA GLU A 34 6.80 -6.38 -11.44
C GLU A 34 6.60 -7.07 -10.07
N PRO A 35 5.77 -8.13 -10.00
CA PRO A 35 5.55 -8.89 -8.76
C PRO A 35 6.83 -9.48 -8.14
N ASP A 36 7.76 -9.97 -8.97
CA ASP A 36 8.99 -10.60 -8.49
C ASP A 36 9.94 -9.58 -7.86
N ASP A 37 10.11 -8.41 -8.47
CA ASP A 37 10.85 -7.28 -7.89
C ASP A 37 10.22 -6.83 -6.57
N ALA A 38 8.89 -6.85 -6.48
CA ALA A 38 8.20 -6.48 -5.25
C ALA A 38 8.53 -7.46 -4.11
N PHE A 39 8.53 -8.77 -4.38
CA PHE A 39 8.91 -9.77 -3.39
C PHE A 39 10.39 -9.70 -3.02
N ALA A 40 11.28 -9.46 -3.99
CA ALA A 40 12.70 -9.26 -3.73
C ALA A 40 12.90 -8.05 -2.80
N SER A 41 12.26 -6.92 -3.09
CA SER A 41 12.32 -5.71 -2.26
C SER A 41 11.79 -5.95 -0.84
N ILE A 42 10.67 -6.66 -0.68
CA ILE A 42 10.11 -7.01 0.64
C ILE A 42 11.06 -7.90 1.45
N ALA A 43 11.73 -8.85 0.78
CA ALA A 43 12.67 -9.77 1.42
C ALA A 43 13.95 -9.08 1.87
N GLU A 44 14.49 -8.16 1.07
CA GLU A 44 15.66 -7.37 1.41
C GLU A 44 15.35 -6.38 2.55
N HIS A 45 14.23 -5.66 2.44
CA HIS A 45 13.83 -4.63 3.39
C HIS A 45 12.32 -4.64 3.59
N THR A 46 11.85 -5.22 4.70
CA THR A 46 10.41 -5.29 4.98
C THR A 46 9.80 -3.88 5.10
N PRO A 47 8.87 -3.49 4.23
CA PRO A 47 8.26 -2.17 4.28
C PRO A 47 7.26 -2.07 5.44
N ALA A 48 6.96 -0.84 5.88
CA ALA A 48 5.90 -0.57 6.83
C ALA A 48 4.50 -0.72 6.18
N LEU A 49 4.44 -0.56 4.86
CA LEU A 49 3.21 -0.59 4.05
C LEU A 49 3.52 -0.97 2.61
N VAL A 50 2.62 -1.77 2.00
CA VAL A 50 2.61 -1.99 0.55
C VAL A 50 1.33 -1.38 -0.05
N VAL A 51 1.48 -0.56 -1.09
CA VAL A 51 0.38 0.00 -1.87
C VAL A 51 0.31 -0.71 -3.22
N VAL A 52 -0.77 -1.44 -3.47
CA VAL A 52 -0.95 -2.25 -4.70
C VAL A 52 -2.04 -1.63 -5.56
N ASP A 53 -1.73 -1.33 -6.81
CA ASP A 53 -2.71 -0.88 -7.79
C ASP A 53 -3.26 -2.05 -8.60
N LEU A 54 -4.53 -2.36 -8.37
CA LEU A 54 -5.30 -3.41 -9.04
C LEU A 54 -6.43 -2.82 -9.92
N ARG A 55 -6.41 -1.51 -10.20
CA ARG A 55 -7.48 -0.86 -10.98
C ARG A 55 -7.45 -1.24 -12.46
N ARG A 56 -6.31 -1.71 -12.96
CA ARG A 56 -6.17 -2.30 -14.30
C ARG A 56 -6.34 -3.82 -14.17
N PRO A 57 -7.35 -4.41 -14.83
CA PRO A 57 -7.51 -5.86 -14.85
C PRO A 57 -6.49 -6.48 -15.81
N ASP A 58 -5.29 -6.74 -15.30
CA ASP A 58 -4.28 -7.57 -15.97
C ASP A 58 -4.17 -8.89 -15.17
N GLU A 59 -3.79 -10.00 -15.82
CA GLU A 59 -3.97 -11.36 -15.31
C GLU A 59 -3.18 -11.67 -14.01
N ASP A 60 -2.09 -10.96 -13.72
CA ASP A 60 -1.13 -11.35 -12.68
C ASP A 60 -1.30 -10.67 -11.31
N HIS A 61 -1.98 -9.52 -11.22
CA HIS A 61 -1.98 -8.73 -9.99
C HIS A 61 -2.86 -9.26 -8.84
N PRO A 62 -4.04 -9.86 -9.10
CA PRO A 62 -4.79 -10.54 -8.04
C PRO A 62 -4.01 -11.70 -7.41
N LEU A 63 -3.19 -12.41 -8.21
CA LEU A 63 -2.33 -13.50 -7.72
C LEU A 63 -1.23 -12.95 -6.80
N PHE A 64 -0.57 -11.84 -7.19
CA PHE A 64 0.39 -11.16 -6.33
C PHE A 64 -0.18 -10.81 -4.95
N LEU A 65 -1.36 -10.18 -4.89
CA LEU A 65 -1.97 -9.80 -3.61
C LEU A 65 -2.28 -11.04 -2.75
N GLY A 66 -2.78 -12.13 -3.36
CA GLY A 66 -3.02 -13.38 -2.67
C GLY A 66 -1.75 -13.98 -2.06
N LEU A 67 -0.67 -14.03 -2.85
CA LEU A 67 0.65 -14.51 -2.39
C LEU A 67 1.26 -13.60 -1.32
N LEU A 68 1.15 -12.28 -1.46
CA LEU A 68 1.60 -11.30 -0.48
C LEU A 68 0.93 -11.53 0.87
N ARG A 69 -0.39 -11.70 0.90
CA ARG A 69 -1.15 -11.98 2.13
C ARG A 69 -0.82 -13.34 2.72
N LYS A 70 -0.48 -14.34 1.90
CA LYS A 70 -0.07 -15.66 2.38
C LYS A 70 1.33 -15.64 3.03
N ARG A 71 2.30 -14.97 2.38
CA ARG A 71 3.71 -14.92 2.83
C ARG A 71 3.93 -13.91 3.96
N HIS A 72 3.18 -12.81 3.95
CA HIS A 72 3.30 -11.71 4.91
C HIS A 72 1.92 -11.35 5.50
N PRO A 73 1.30 -12.25 6.29
CA PRO A 73 -0.10 -12.12 6.71
C PRO A 73 -0.41 -10.92 7.61
N SER A 74 0.60 -10.31 8.24
CA SER A 74 0.45 -9.13 9.08
C SER A 74 0.96 -7.84 8.44
N LEU A 75 1.50 -7.90 7.22
CA LEU A 75 2.01 -6.72 6.53
C LEU A 75 0.84 -5.81 6.12
N PRO A 76 0.85 -4.52 6.49
CA PRO A 76 -0.19 -3.60 6.07
C PRO A 76 -0.20 -3.43 4.55
N VAL A 77 -1.40 -3.48 3.96
CA VAL A 77 -1.60 -3.36 2.52
C VAL A 77 -2.75 -2.41 2.22
N ILE A 78 -2.52 -1.46 1.31
CA ILE A 78 -3.58 -0.71 0.65
C ILE A 78 -3.71 -1.25 -0.77
N SER A 79 -4.89 -1.72 -1.16
CA SER A 79 -5.18 -2.15 -2.53
C SER A 79 -6.16 -1.20 -3.19
N LEU A 80 -5.73 -0.55 -4.26
CA LEU A 80 -6.59 0.26 -5.11
C LEU A 80 -7.28 -0.69 -6.08
N VAL A 81 -8.61 -0.77 -6.05
CA VAL A 81 -9.41 -1.52 -7.02
C VAL A 81 -10.41 -0.57 -7.66
N PRO A 82 -11.08 -0.92 -8.77
CA PRO A 82 -12.02 -0.02 -9.41
C PRO A 82 -13.11 0.45 -8.42
N GLY A 83 -13.28 1.78 -8.31
CA GLY A 83 -14.29 2.43 -7.47
C GLY A 83 -14.04 2.42 -5.96
N ARG A 84 -12.99 1.77 -5.44
CA ARG A 84 -12.79 1.62 -3.98
C ARG A 84 -11.34 1.34 -3.58
N LEU A 85 -11.06 1.61 -2.32
CA LEU A 85 -9.80 1.35 -1.64
C LEU A 85 -10.02 0.25 -0.59
N ARG A 86 -9.20 -0.80 -0.61
CA ARG A 86 -9.17 -1.83 0.44
C ARG A 86 -7.95 -1.58 1.32
N ILE A 87 -8.17 -1.51 2.62
CA ILE A 87 -7.14 -1.14 3.61
C ILE A 87 -7.04 -2.29 4.60
N PHE A 88 -5.94 -3.02 4.54
CA PHE A 88 -5.61 -4.10 5.47
C PHE A 88 -4.51 -3.62 6.43
N ASP A 89 -4.79 -3.68 7.74
CA ASP A 89 -3.86 -3.20 8.77
C ASP A 89 -2.98 -4.30 9.39
N GLY A 90 -3.01 -5.50 8.82
CA GLY A 90 -2.36 -6.69 9.38
C GLY A 90 -3.26 -7.52 10.29
N ARG A 91 -4.49 -7.09 10.57
CA ARG A 91 -5.50 -7.81 11.37
C ARG A 91 -6.88 -7.78 10.75
N SER A 92 -7.31 -6.63 10.26
CA SER A 92 -8.64 -6.39 9.71
C SER A 92 -8.56 -5.69 8.36
N GLU A 93 -9.57 -5.93 7.52
CA GLU A 93 -9.73 -5.24 6.24
C GLU A 93 -10.90 -4.26 6.32
N ARG A 94 -10.69 -3.04 5.82
CA ARG A 94 -11.70 -1.99 5.68
C ARG A 94 -11.80 -1.59 4.21
N VAL A 95 -13.00 -1.25 3.76
CA VAL A 95 -13.24 -0.77 2.39
C VAL A 95 -13.69 0.68 2.45
N ARG A 96 -13.14 1.52 1.58
CA ARG A 96 -13.59 2.90 1.36
C ARG A 96 -13.96 3.08 -0.09
N GLU A 97 -15.17 3.58 -0.33
CA GLU A 97 -15.60 3.94 -1.68
C GLU A 97 -14.80 5.14 -2.20
N ALA A 98 -14.42 5.09 -3.47
CA ALA A 98 -13.66 6.11 -4.19
C ALA A 98 -14.07 6.08 -5.67
N HIS A 99 -15.29 6.56 -5.91
CA HIS A 99 -15.92 6.58 -7.24
C HIS A 99 -15.58 7.85 -8.03
N GLY A 100 -15.56 7.71 -9.36
CA GLY A 100 -15.59 8.82 -10.31
C GLY A 100 -14.42 8.81 -11.28
N ASP A 101 -14.68 9.33 -12.48
CA ASP A 101 -13.73 9.38 -13.60
C ASP A 101 -13.23 10.81 -13.87
N THR A 102 -13.44 11.72 -12.92
CA THR A 102 -13.07 13.14 -13.01
C THR A 102 -11.73 13.41 -12.33
N ALA A 103 -11.11 14.55 -12.64
CA ALA A 103 -9.91 15.01 -11.93
C ALA A 103 -10.15 15.20 -10.42
N GLU A 104 -11.36 15.64 -10.05
CA GLU A 104 -11.79 15.77 -8.65
C GLU A 104 -11.87 14.40 -7.97
N ALA A 105 -12.41 13.39 -8.64
CA ALA A 105 -12.43 12.02 -8.14
C ALA A 105 -11.02 11.45 -7.93
N LEU A 106 -10.10 11.71 -8.86
CA LEU A 106 -8.68 11.33 -8.69
C LEU A 106 -8.06 12.04 -7.47
N HIS A 107 -8.32 13.33 -7.28
CA HIS A 107 -7.83 14.07 -6.12
C HIS A 107 -8.36 13.48 -4.81
N HIS A 108 -9.66 13.17 -4.74
CA HIS A 108 -10.26 12.51 -3.58
C HIS A 108 -9.70 11.11 -3.32
N LEU A 109 -9.43 10.34 -4.37
CA LEU A 109 -8.78 9.04 -4.25
C LEU A 109 -7.38 9.19 -3.67
N MET A 110 -6.57 10.12 -4.18
CA MET A 110 -5.22 10.38 -3.66
C MET A 110 -5.27 10.86 -2.20
N GLY A 111 -6.20 11.75 -1.86
CA GLY A 111 -6.42 12.15 -0.47
C GLY A 111 -6.79 10.97 0.44
N SER A 112 -7.59 10.02 -0.07
CA SER A 112 -7.96 8.81 0.67
C SER A 112 -6.78 7.85 0.85
N VAL A 113 -5.92 7.71 -0.15
CA VAL A 113 -4.67 6.91 -0.08
C VAL A 113 -3.71 7.53 0.94
N LEU A 114 -3.51 8.85 0.92
CA LEU A 114 -2.65 9.55 1.89
C LEU A 114 -3.17 9.40 3.31
N GLN A 115 -4.49 9.59 3.53
CA GLN A 115 -5.06 9.43 4.86
C GLN A 115 -4.89 7.99 5.37
N ALA A 116 -5.18 6.98 4.53
CA ALA A 116 -4.98 5.58 4.89
C ALA A 116 -3.52 5.25 5.18
N THR A 117 -2.59 5.85 4.42
CA THR A 117 -1.15 5.72 4.64
C THR A 117 -0.76 6.26 6.01
N ARG A 118 -1.14 7.49 6.33
CA ARG A 118 -0.88 8.12 7.65
C ARG A 118 -1.41 7.28 8.80
N ASP A 119 -2.65 6.80 8.68
CA ASP A 119 -3.28 5.97 9.71
C ASP A 119 -2.47 4.68 9.94
N LEU A 120 -2.06 3.99 8.86
CA LEU A 120 -1.31 2.74 8.95
C LEU A 120 0.13 2.94 9.46
N LEU A 121 0.80 4.02 9.05
CA LEU A 121 2.14 4.35 9.54
C LEU A 121 2.10 4.71 11.03
N ALA A 122 1.11 5.49 11.47
CA ALA A 122 0.91 5.78 12.89
C ALA A 122 0.70 4.49 13.70
N GLN A 123 -0.12 3.56 13.19
CA GLN A 123 -0.30 2.24 13.80
C GLN A 123 1.00 1.42 13.83
N HIS A 124 1.80 1.47 12.77
CA HIS A 124 3.10 0.80 12.72
C HIS A 124 4.05 1.33 13.81
N LEU A 125 4.17 2.65 13.93
CA LEU A 125 4.98 3.29 14.99
C LEU A 125 4.50 2.92 16.38
N LEU A 126 3.18 2.92 16.63
CA LEU A 126 2.63 2.52 17.92
C LEU A 126 2.97 1.06 18.27
N ARG A 127 2.97 0.14 17.29
CA ARG A 127 3.37 -1.26 17.50
C ARG A 127 4.86 -1.40 17.82
N MET A 128 5.70 -0.55 17.23
CA MET A 128 7.14 -0.53 17.51
C MET A 128 7.43 0.03 18.90
N LEU A 129 6.71 1.08 19.33
CA LEU A 129 6.91 1.72 20.63
C LEU A 129 6.29 0.95 21.80
N ARG A 130 5.19 0.24 21.56
CA ARG A 130 4.53 -0.66 22.52
C ARG A 130 4.34 -2.03 21.89
N PRO A 131 5.41 -2.84 21.80
CA PRO A 131 5.29 -4.19 21.29
C PRO A 131 4.29 -4.95 22.16
N PRO A 132 3.40 -5.76 21.56
CA PRO A 132 2.44 -6.56 22.32
C PRO A 132 3.19 -7.45 23.31
N VAL A 133 2.68 -7.50 24.55
CA VAL A 133 3.24 -8.27 25.66
C VAL A 133 3.46 -9.73 25.20
N GLY A 134 4.69 -10.23 25.32
CA GLY A 134 5.06 -11.61 24.94
C GLY A 134 5.92 -11.78 23.68
N ARG A 135 6.52 -10.71 23.12
CA ARG A 135 7.49 -10.77 22.01
C ARG A 135 8.84 -10.08 22.31
N ALA A 136 9.29 -10.12 23.57
CA ALA A 136 10.64 -9.68 23.95
C ALA A 136 11.59 -10.88 24.03
#